data_AF-A0A9W7LN28-F1
#
_entry.id   AF-A0A9W7LN28-F1
#
_cell.length_a   1.000
_cell.length_b   1.000
_cell.length_c   1.000
_cell.angle_alpha   90.00
_cell.angle_beta   90.00
_cell.angle_gamma   90.00
#
_symmetry.space_group_name_H-M   'P 1'
#
loop_
_entity.id
_entity.type
_entity.pdbx_description
1 polymer ?
#
loop_
_entity_poly.entity_id
_entity_poly.type
_entity_poly.pdbx_seq_one_letter_code
_entity_poly.pdbx_strand_id
1 'polypeptide(L)'
;MAAMLSLSPYSPISTLPSLRSTFRGNSRNLKPNPFHVIHIKTKHRQVEPQKGTRSLVVLNQAAKTQVSVTAPNVRFRLDNLGPQPGSRKKGKRKGRGISARQGGSCGFGMRGQKSRSGPGVRKGFESGQMPLYRRIPKLRGIAGGNLFSFFVFINFNLSA
;
A
#
# COMPACT_ATOMS: atom_id res chain seq x y z
N MET A 1 -50.15 -3.21 -50.26
CA MET A 1 -51.46 -2.58 -49.99
C MET A 1 -51.80 -2.79 -48.52
N ALA A 2 -51.85 -1.70 -47.75
CA ALA A 2 -52.45 -1.51 -46.39
C ALA A 2 -52.01 -2.46 -45.25
N ALA A 3 -51.93 -2.10 -43.96
CA ALA A 3 -52.51 -1.00 -43.20
C ALA A 3 -51.59 -0.72 -41.96
N MET A 4 -51.24 0.54 -41.69
CA MET A 4 -51.82 1.42 -40.62
C MET A 4 -51.56 1.00 -39.16
N LEU A 5 -50.54 1.63 -38.58
CA LEU A 5 -50.51 2.40 -37.31
C LEU A 5 -51.58 2.11 -36.24
N SER A 6 -51.14 1.77 -35.02
CA SER A 6 -51.68 2.40 -33.79
C SER A 6 -50.68 2.33 -32.63
N LEU A 7 -50.60 3.44 -31.88
CA LEU A 7 -49.63 3.74 -30.84
C LEU A 7 -49.96 3.05 -29.51
N SER A 8 -48.94 2.53 -28.84
CA SER A 8 -48.99 2.17 -27.41
C SER A 8 -48.77 3.43 -26.55
N PRO A 9 -49.52 3.64 -25.46
CA PRO A 9 -49.28 4.77 -24.56
C PRO A 9 -48.05 4.52 -23.69
N TYR A 10 -46.98 5.27 -23.93
CA TYR A 10 -45.85 5.39 -23.01
C TYR A 10 -46.31 6.09 -21.72
N SER A 11 -46.34 5.35 -20.61
CA SER A 11 -46.49 5.92 -19.27
C SER A 11 -45.14 6.46 -18.80
N PRO A 12 -45.01 7.71 -18.29
CA PRO A 12 -43.76 8.19 -17.75
C PRO A 12 -43.51 7.56 -16.37
N ILE A 13 -42.65 6.54 -16.32
CA ILE A 13 -42.12 6.02 -15.05
C ILE A 13 -41.07 7.00 -14.55
N SER A 14 -41.45 7.89 -13.63
CA SER A 14 -40.50 8.71 -12.87
C SER A 14 -39.84 7.85 -11.78
N THR A 15 -38.84 7.06 -12.14
CA THR A 15 -38.00 6.37 -11.15
C THR A 15 -36.84 7.27 -10.74
N LEU A 16 -37.01 7.92 -9.58
CA LEU A 16 -35.87 8.47 -8.83
C LEU A 16 -34.85 7.35 -8.58
N PRO A 17 -33.54 7.57 -8.77
CA PRO A 17 -32.55 6.56 -8.45
C PRO A 17 -32.53 6.35 -6.93
N SER A 18 -32.96 5.18 -6.48
CA SER A 18 -32.84 4.79 -5.07
C SER A 18 -31.35 4.64 -4.75
N LEU A 19 -30.79 5.55 -3.96
CA LEU A 19 -29.47 5.40 -3.36
C LEU A 19 -29.54 4.23 -2.38
N ARG A 20 -29.20 3.03 -2.86
CA ARG A 20 -29.17 1.81 -2.06
C ARG A 20 -28.00 1.90 -1.09
N SER A 21 -28.27 2.26 0.16
CA SER A 21 -27.26 2.20 1.23
C SER A 21 -26.91 0.75 1.55
N THR A 22 -25.63 0.44 1.77
CA THR A 22 -25.14 -0.89 2.17
C THR A 22 -25.30 -1.16 3.67
N PHE A 23 -26.02 -0.29 4.39
CA PHE A 23 -26.14 -0.35 5.84
C PHE A 23 -27.12 -1.46 6.27
N ARG A 24 -26.59 -2.59 6.74
CA ARG A 24 -27.35 -3.72 7.31
C ARG A 24 -27.52 -3.61 8.83
N GLY A 25 -27.82 -2.42 9.34
CA GLY A 25 -28.07 -2.17 10.76
C GLY A 25 -29.50 -1.69 11.02
N ASN A 26 -29.98 -1.85 12.24
CA ASN A 26 -31.30 -1.32 12.65
C ASN A 26 -31.24 0.22 12.74
N SER A 27 -31.98 0.92 11.88
CA SER A 27 -31.92 2.39 11.72
C SER A 27 -32.48 3.18 12.90
N ARG A 28 -33.16 2.52 13.85
CA ARG A 28 -33.82 3.16 14.99
C ARG A 28 -32.87 3.85 15.99
N ASN A 29 -31.56 3.62 15.89
CA ASN A 29 -30.55 4.22 16.78
C ASN A 29 -29.50 5.10 16.07
N LEU A 30 -29.74 5.49 14.81
CA LEU A 30 -28.86 6.43 14.13
C LEU A 30 -29.18 7.86 14.58
N LYS A 31 -28.35 8.40 15.47
CA LYS A 31 -28.40 9.83 15.79
C LYS A 31 -27.86 10.62 14.59
N PRO A 32 -28.60 11.57 14.02
CA PRO A 32 -28.06 12.44 12.98
C PRO A 32 -26.89 13.23 13.58
N ASN A 33 -25.70 13.01 13.03
CA ASN A 33 -24.57 13.87 13.34
C ASN A 33 -24.77 15.13 12.51
N PRO A 34 -24.92 16.33 13.10
CA PRO A 34 -25.00 17.56 12.32
C PRO A 34 -23.62 17.79 11.70
N PHE A 35 -23.42 17.26 10.50
CA PHE A 35 -22.25 17.61 9.70
C PHE A 35 -22.31 19.12 9.46
N HIS A 36 -21.35 19.84 10.02
CA HIS A 36 -21.15 21.24 9.72
C HIS A 36 -20.64 21.32 8.27
N VAL A 37 -21.54 21.57 7.33
CA VAL A 37 -21.17 21.85 5.95
C VAL A 37 -20.45 23.19 5.96
N ILE A 38 -19.12 23.16 5.78
CA ILE A 38 -18.33 24.37 5.60
C ILE A 38 -18.73 24.95 4.25
N HIS A 39 -19.55 26.00 4.26
CA HIS A 39 -19.83 26.78 3.06
C HIS A 39 -18.57 27.54 2.66
N ILE A 40 -17.92 27.10 1.58
CA ILE A 40 -16.83 27.84 0.95
C ILE A 40 -17.45 28.99 0.17
N LYS A 41 -17.32 30.22 0.68
CA LYS A 41 -17.65 31.43 -0.10
C LYS A 41 -16.56 31.65 -1.14
N THR A 42 -16.87 31.36 -2.40
CA THR A 42 -16.04 31.78 -3.53
C THR A 42 -16.36 33.24 -3.85
N LYS A 43 -15.41 34.16 -3.61
CA LYS A 43 -15.50 35.53 -4.14
C LYS A 43 -15.09 35.48 -5.61
N HIS A 44 -16.07 35.55 -6.51
CA HIS A 44 -15.81 35.75 -7.93
C HIS A 44 -15.37 37.21 -8.15
N ARG A 45 -14.06 37.44 -8.24
CA ARG A 45 -13.49 38.75 -8.58
C ARG A 45 -13.44 38.87 -10.10
N GLN A 46 -14.26 39.75 -10.67
CA GLN A 46 -14.17 40.18 -12.07
C GLN A 46 -12.78 40.81 -12.28
N VAL A 47 -12.00 40.29 -13.23
CA VAL A 47 -10.70 40.85 -13.62
C VAL A 47 -10.81 41.32 -15.06
N GLU A 48 -10.64 42.62 -15.27
CA GLU A 48 -10.58 43.27 -16.58
C GLU A 48 -9.36 42.81 -17.39
N PRO A 49 -9.47 42.65 -18.73
CA PRO A 49 -8.44 42.01 -19.54
C PRO A 49 -7.31 42.98 -19.86
N GLN A 50 -6.19 42.89 -19.14
CA GLN A 50 -4.97 43.60 -19.51
C GLN A 50 -4.17 42.75 -20.50
N LYS A 51 -4.04 43.25 -21.75
CA LYS A 51 -3.25 42.65 -22.84
C LYS A 51 -1.78 42.52 -22.43
N GLY A 52 -1.31 41.29 -22.28
CA GLY A 52 0.10 40.97 -22.12
C GLY A 52 0.29 39.55 -21.60
N THR A 53 0.76 38.64 -22.46
CA THR A 53 1.10 37.26 -22.13
C THR A 53 2.32 37.23 -21.20
N ARG A 54 2.09 37.34 -19.89
CA ARG A 54 3.08 36.93 -18.87
C ARG A 54 2.62 35.58 -18.34
N SER A 55 3.31 34.50 -18.72
CA SER A 55 3.10 33.18 -18.12
C SER A 55 3.49 33.27 -16.65
N LEU A 56 2.49 33.38 -15.78
CA LEU A 56 2.69 33.31 -14.34
C LEU A 56 3.08 31.88 -13.97
N VAL A 57 4.38 31.61 -13.87
CA VAL A 57 4.87 30.38 -13.27
C VAL A 57 4.75 30.54 -11.75
N VAL A 58 3.68 29.95 -11.19
CA VAL A 58 3.54 29.82 -9.74
C VAL A 58 4.54 28.78 -9.25
N LEU A 59 5.68 29.24 -8.73
CA LEU A 59 6.58 28.38 -7.96
C LEU A 59 5.93 28.12 -6.60
N ASN A 60 5.34 26.93 -6.45
CA ASN A 60 4.88 26.43 -5.17
C ASN A 60 6.11 25.99 -4.36
N GLN A 61 6.82 26.96 -3.79
CA GLN A 61 7.90 26.68 -2.86
C GLN A 61 7.28 26.46 -1.48
N ALA A 62 6.83 25.24 -1.24
CA ALA A 62 6.33 24.84 0.07
C ALA A 62 7.45 25.06 1.10
N ALA A 63 7.24 26.03 2.01
CA ALA A 63 8.12 26.24 3.13
C ALA A 63 8.20 24.93 3.92
N LYS A 64 9.37 24.29 3.88
CA LYS A 64 9.64 23.09 4.68
C LYS A 64 9.64 23.57 6.12
N THR A 65 8.53 23.41 6.83
CA THR A 65 8.46 23.67 8.27
C THR A 65 9.46 22.76 8.95
N GLN A 66 10.66 23.26 9.19
CA GLN A 66 11.65 22.63 10.04
C GLN A 66 11.07 22.71 11.44
N VAL A 67 10.32 21.69 11.85
CA VAL A 67 9.94 21.52 13.25
C VAL A 67 11.23 21.20 13.98
N SER A 68 11.95 22.24 14.39
CA SER A 68 13.00 22.14 15.39
C SER A 68 12.30 21.71 16.67
N VAL A 69 12.17 20.39 16.87
CA VAL A 69 11.77 19.82 18.15
C VAL A 69 12.83 20.30 19.13
N THR A 70 12.54 21.39 19.83
CA THR A 70 13.34 21.85 20.95
C THR A 70 13.24 20.72 21.94
N ALA A 71 14.26 19.86 21.98
CA ALA A 71 14.26 18.70 22.84
C ALA A 71 13.97 19.23 24.25
N PRO A 72 12.84 18.86 24.86
CA PRO A 72 12.58 19.33 26.21
C PRO A 72 13.73 18.77 27.04
N ASN A 73 14.35 19.61 27.87
CA ASN A 73 15.46 19.23 28.73
C ASN A 73 14.94 18.30 29.83
N VAL A 74 14.64 17.07 29.44
CA VAL A 74 14.00 16.04 30.26
C VAL A 74 15.06 15.02 30.60
N ARG A 75 15.31 14.86 31.91
CA ARG A 75 16.20 13.84 32.43
C ARG A 75 15.65 12.44 32.12
N PHE A 76 16.49 11.55 31.60
CA PHE A 76 16.14 10.15 31.38
C PHE A 76 15.80 9.46 32.72
N ARG A 77 14.68 8.75 32.73
CA ARG A 77 14.14 7.89 33.79
C ARG A 77 13.54 6.65 33.13
N LEU A 78 13.26 5.59 33.88
CA LEU A 78 12.68 4.38 33.27
C LEU A 78 11.31 4.64 32.61
N ASP A 79 10.56 5.63 33.09
CA ASP A 79 9.21 5.95 32.61
C ASP A 79 9.18 6.69 31.26
N ASN A 80 10.29 7.30 30.83
CA ASN A 80 10.36 8.12 29.62
C ASN A 80 11.28 7.56 28.53
N LEU A 81 11.79 6.34 28.72
CA LEU A 81 12.55 5.62 27.71
C LEU A 81 11.59 4.92 26.75
N GLY A 82 11.89 5.00 25.46
CA GLY A 82 11.15 4.32 24.42
C GLY A 82 12.04 4.03 23.22
N PRO A 83 11.75 2.97 22.45
CA PRO A 83 12.49 2.71 21.22
C PRO A 83 12.22 3.81 20.18
N GLN A 84 13.20 4.08 19.33
CA GLN A 84 13.03 4.97 18.19
C GLN A 84 11.88 4.46 17.29
N PRO A 85 11.03 5.35 16.73
CA PRO A 85 9.96 4.95 15.83
C PRO A 85 10.50 4.09 14.68
N GLY A 86 9.85 2.94 14.44
CA GLY A 86 10.24 1.99 13.40
C GLY A 86 11.25 0.93 13.85
N SER A 87 11.91 1.09 15.01
CA SER A 87 12.84 0.08 15.54
C SER A 87 12.16 -1.27 15.81
N ARG A 88 10.96 -1.25 16.40
CA ARG A 88 10.18 -2.46 16.70
C ARG A 88 8.79 -2.42 16.05
N LYS A 89 8.53 -3.37 15.15
CA LYS A 89 7.22 -3.53 14.48
C LYS A 89 6.40 -4.62 15.20
N LYS A 90 5.12 -4.37 15.46
CA LYS A 90 4.21 -5.37 16.04
C LYS A 90 4.01 -6.54 15.04
N GLY A 91 4.23 -7.77 15.51
CA GLY A 91 4.06 -8.98 14.70
C GLY A 91 2.58 -9.25 14.36
N LYS A 92 2.33 -9.89 13.21
CA LYS A 92 0.98 -10.30 12.79
C LYS A 92 0.56 -11.57 13.54
N ARG A 93 -0.52 -11.50 14.32
CA ARG A 93 -1.14 -12.68 14.96
C ARG A 93 -2.18 -13.28 14.01
N LYS A 94 -1.82 -14.37 13.34
CA LYS A 94 -2.70 -15.05 12.37
C LYS A 94 -3.84 -15.79 13.09
N GLY A 95 -4.98 -15.99 12.41
CA GLY A 95 -6.13 -16.73 12.94
C GLY A 95 -6.87 -15.98 14.05
N ARG A 96 -6.96 -14.64 13.96
CA ARG A 96 -7.66 -13.78 14.94
C ARG A 96 -8.70 -12.90 14.23
N GLY A 97 -9.69 -13.56 13.64
CA GLY A 97 -10.77 -12.90 12.91
C GLY A 97 -10.36 -12.38 11.53
N ILE A 98 -11.37 -12.05 10.72
CA ILE A 98 -11.19 -11.60 9.33
C ILE A 98 -10.65 -10.16 9.27
N SER A 99 -11.05 -9.31 10.24
CA SER A 99 -10.61 -7.91 10.33
C SER A 99 -9.09 -7.75 10.49
N ALA A 100 -8.41 -8.73 11.10
CA ALA A 100 -6.95 -8.78 11.22
C ALA A 100 -6.22 -9.19 9.92
N ARG A 101 -6.92 -9.26 8.77
CA ARG A 101 -6.47 -9.62 7.41
C ARG A 101 -6.04 -11.06 7.19
N GLN A 102 -5.57 -11.76 8.22
CA GLN A 102 -5.12 -13.16 8.15
C GLN A 102 -6.05 -14.03 8.99
N GLY A 103 -7.30 -14.16 8.52
CA GLY A 103 -8.40 -14.87 9.18
C GLY A 103 -8.29 -16.40 9.11
N GLY A 104 -9.38 -17.09 8.76
CA GLY A 104 -9.50 -18.56 8.90
C GLY A 104 -8.42 -19.37 8.19
N SER A 105 -8.03 -19.01 6.96
CA SER A 105 -6.96 -19.72 6.22
C SER A 105 -5.55 -19.28 6.61
N CYS A 106 -5.40 -18.27 7.47
CA CYS A 106 -4.10 -17.69 7.87
C CYS A 106 -3.18 -17.30 6.69
N GLY A 107 -3.75 -17.10 5.50
CA GLY A 107 -3.05 -16.78 4.25
C GLY A 107 -2.49 -17.98 3.50
N PHE A 108 -2.80 -19.21 3.91
CA PHE A 108 -2.32 -20.43 3.24
C PHE A 108 -3.20 -20.89 2.08
N GLY A 109 -4.40 -20.32 1.92
CA GLY A 109 -5.35 -20.68 0.86
C GLY A 109 -6.19 -21.92 1.21
N MET A 110 -6.57 -22.67 0.17
CA MET A 110 -7.36 -23.91 0.30
C MET A 110 -6.46 -25.12 0.64
N ARG A 111 -7.04 -26.32 0.63
CA ARG A 111 -6.37 -27.57 1.02
C ARG A 111 -5.32 -27.95 -0.03
N GLY A 112 -4.04 -27.72 0.26
CA GLY A 112 -2.91 -28.16 -0.56
C GLY A 112 -1.72 -28.56 0.32
N GLN A 113 -0.66 -29.11 -0.27
CA GLN A 113 0.51 -29.56 0.51
C GLN A 113 1.14 -28.41 1.34
N LYS A 114 1.17 -27.18 0.79
CA LYS A 114 1.70 -25.97 1.46
C LYS A 114 0.82 -25.45 2.62
N SER A 115 -0.43 -25.92 2.72
CA SER A 115 -1.35 -25.50 3.79
C SER A 115 -1.36 -26.48 4.97
N ARG A 116 -0.64 -27.60 4.87
CA ARG A 116 -0.57 -28.62 5.93
C ARG A 116 0.51 -28.27 6.95
N SER A 117 0.31 -28.72 8.18
CA SER A 117 1.33 -28.66 9.23
C SER A 117 2.48 -29.62 8.92
N GLY A 118 3.70 -29.23 9.27
CA GLY A 118 4.90 -30.05 9.13
C GLY A 118 5.93 -29.49 8.16
N PRO A 119 7.05 -30.20 7.95
CA PRO A 119 8.06 -29.81 6.98
C PRO A 119 7.49 -29.76 5.57
N GLY A 120 7.73 -28.66 4.87
CA GLY A 120 7.38 -28.54 3.46
C GLY A 120 8.34 -29.31 2.55
N VAL A 121 8.12 -29.14 1.25
CA VAL A 121 9.05 -29.61 0.21
C VAL A 121 10.42 -28.92 0.38
N ARG A 122 11.51 -29.68 0.24
CA ARG A 122 12.88 -29.15 0.29
C ARG A 122 13.06 -28.03 -0.74
N LYS A 123 13.66 -26.91 -0.33
CA LYS A 123 14.03 -25.82 -1.25
C LYS A 123 14.94 -26.37 -2.37
N GLY A 124 14.56 -26.13 -3.62
CA GLY A 124 15.25 -26.66 -4.80
C GLY A 124 14.77 -28.04 -5.28
N PHE A 125 13.72 -28.61 -4.68
CA PHE A 125 13.06 -29.79 -5.26
C PHE A 125 12.04 -29.38 -6.33
N GLU A 126 12.17 -29.95 -7.52
CA GLU A 126 11.33 -29.69 -8.69
C GLU A 126 10.36 -30.86 -8.96
N SER A 127 9.69 -31.37 -7.90
CA SER A 127 8.61 -32.36 -8.00
C SER A 127 8.96 -33.69 -8.69
N GLY A 128 10.23 -34.09 -8.66
CA GLY A 128 10.74 -35.31 -9.31
C GLY A 128 11.61 -35.03 -10.54
N GLN A 129 11.55 -33.83 -11.09
CA GLN A 129 12.50 -33.38 -12.11
C GLN A 129 13.91 -33.26 -11.50
N MET A 130 14.95 -33.62 -12.26
CA MET A 130 16.34 -33.45 -11.81
C MET A 130 16.58 -31.98 -11.43
N PRO A 131 16.86 -31.63 -10.17
CA PRO A 131 16.95 -30.22 -9.76
C PRO A 131 18.01 -29.42 -10.51
N LEU A 132 17.80 -28.11 -10.67
CA LEU A 132 18.76 -27.21 -11.32
C LEU A 132 20.19 -27.33 -10.78
N TYR A 133 20.35 -27.45 -9.45
CA TYR A 133 21.67 -27.57 -8.82
C TYR A 133 22.41 -28.89 -9.17
N ARG A 134 21.70 -29.88 -9.73
CA ARG A 134 22.30 -31.10 -10.27
C ARG A 134 22.54 -31.03 -11.79
N ARG A 135 21.78 -30.19 -12.51
CA ARG A 135 21.93 -30.01 -13.96
C ARG A 135 23.16 -29.18 -14.32
N ILE A 136 23.47 -28.17 -13.50
CA ILE A 136 24.59 -27.25 -13.75
C ILE A 136 25.90 -27.90 -13.29
N PRO A 137 26.99 -27.83 -14.08
CA PRO A 137 28.30 -28.30 -13.65
C PRO A 137 28.82 -27.50 -12.45
N LYS A 138 29.67 -28.14 -11.64
CA LYS A 138 30.32 -27.44 -10.51
C LYS A 138 31.22 -26.32 -11.03
N LEU A 139 31.29 -25.21 -10.30
CA LEU A 139 32.21 -24.11 -10.62
C LEU A 139 33.67 -24.60 -10.62
N ARG A 140 34.46 -24.06 -11.55
CA ARG A 140 35.89 -24.36 -11.70
C ARG A 140 36.64 -24.02 -10.40
N GLY A 141 37.59 -24.87 -10.00
CA GLY A 141 38.38 -24.71 -8.77
C GLY A 141 37.76 -25.32 -7.50
N ILE A 142 36.43 -25.30 -7.36
CA ILE A 142 35.74 -25.91 -6.19
C ILE A 142 35.70 -27.43 -6.29
N ALA A 143 35.52 -27.97 -7.51
CA ALA A 143 35.42 -29.41 -7.73
C ALA A 143 36.73 -30.18 -7.42
N GLY A 144 37.88 -29.49 -7.45
CA GLY A 144 39.22 -30.08 -7.23
C GLY A 144 39.91 -29.65 -5.93
N GLY A 145 39.22 -28.91 -5.04
CA GLY A 145 39.77 -28.56 -3.72
C GLY A 145 40.84 -27.45 -3.69
N ASN A 146 41.02 -26.68 -4.77
CA ASN A 146 41.97 -25.57 -4.75
C ASN A 146 41.40 -24.37 -3.97
N LEU A 147 41.89 -24.17 -2.75
CA LEU A 147 41.71 -22.92 -2.01
C LEU A 147 42.68 -21.88 -2.57
N PHE A 148 42.15 -20.81 -3.13
CA PHE A 148 42.95 -19.72 -3.68
C PHE A 148 43.51 -18.82 -2.58
N SER A 149 44.76 -18.41 -2.75
CA SER A 149 45.49 -17.44 -1.93
C SER A 149 44.84 -16.05 -1.97
N PHE A 150 44.81 -15.37 -0.83
CA PHE A 150 44.35 -13.99 -0.73
C PHE A 150 45.39 -13.05 -1.34
N PHE A 151 45.02 -12.34 -2.40
CA PHE A 151 45.77 -11.19 -2.89
C PHE A 151 45.31 -9.95 -2.12
N VAL A 152 46.25 -9.30 -1.42
CA VAL A 152 45.99 -8.00 -0.78
C VAL A 152 46.21 -6.92 -1.83
N PHE A 153 45.12 -6.33 -2.31
CA PHE A 153 45.19 -5.17 -3.20
C PHE A 153 45.33 -3.90 -2.38
N ILE A 154 46.52 -3.28 -2.41
CA ILE A 154 46.78 -1.97 -1.82
C ILE A 154 46.57 -0.93 -2.93
N ASN A 155 45.53 -0.11 -2.79
CA ASN A 155 45.28 0.99 -3.71
C ASN A 155 46.15 2.19 -3.33
N PHE A 156 47.09 2.55 -4.20
CA PHE A 156 47.84 3.79 -4.07
C PHE A 156 47.12 4.90 -4.84
N ASN A 157 46.70 5.95 -4.14
CA ASN A 157 46.16 7.17 -4.76
C ASN A 157 47.31 8.16 -4.99
N LEU A 158 47.71 8.33 -6.24
CA LEU A 158 48.66 9.36 -6.65
C LEU A 158 47.86 10.64 -6.97
N SER A 159 48.02 11.68 -6.14
CA SER A 159 47.68 13.05 -6.51
C SER A 159 48.87 13.65 -7.26
N ALA A 160 48.62 14.17 -8.46
CA ALA A 160 49.58 14.98 -9.22
C ALA A 160 49.70 16.40 -8.63
#